data_AF-A0A849N4N0-F1
#
_entry.id   AF-A0A849N4N0-F1
#
_cell.length_a   1.000
_cell.length_b   1.000
_cell.length_c   1.000
_cell.angle_alpha   90.00
_cell.angle_beta   90.00
_cell.angle_gamma   90.00
#
_symmetry.space_group_name_H-M   'P 1'
#
loop_
_entity.id
_entity.type
_entity.pdbx_description
1 polymer ?
#
loop_
_entity_poly.entity_id
_entity_poly.type
_entity_poly.pdbx_seq_one_letter_code
_entity_poly.pdbx_strand_id
1 'polypeptide(L)'
;MARAAAVASSWFAVQADYRGAEFPVSSSLPPEGHVMVIAIGADSIPGLALPRFDGPTLALLAHPTDPYASLLVVGGRTAAEAAVAATALAAGRTVLSGEVASVQAPELAPRRPYDAPRWLRTDGPVRLGDLVDPSELQGFGYTPGTISVPFRTAPDLYTWRNRPLQVEIHYRTPPGPVLDTSVSRLDVSVNDAYLQSFPLQGAEPPWPWSWLAAQIGRPERRTGSVGVPPWMVFGQNELQLRFDMKPLARGDCAAVPGDIRTSIDPDSTIDLSSAYRFAALPNLAAFAGAGFPYTTMADLSGTAAVLPERPDAREFSAFLGLVGRMAAMVGHPATGLKVVRPQELPQVAGLDLIVVGALDRQPALASLLRDGPVRIEDRRLAILPPGRLDDLRSRLLGGGGRRDAAERASAQLRAGGEGMGALIGFESPLAAGRSVVVLTGASPAGVAAMAEAMRDPARLPKVQGGLTLLRDGRLEGYAIGRTYTIGSLPFWLWPQYLLGDSPVGLLALLALAPLLIGAPAYWALRRRAARRLRERTA
;
A
#
# COMPACT_ATOMS: atom_id res chain seq x y z
N MET A 1 -21.07 9.83 15.50
CA MET A 1 -21.57 9.24 14.23
C MET A 1 -20.43 8.88 13.28
N ALA A 2 -19.64 9.85 12.80
CA ALA A 2 -18.62 9.59 11.76
C ALA A 2 -17.64 8.44 12.09
N ARG A 3 -17.14 8.39 13.33
CA ARG A 3 -16.30 7.28 13.82
C ARG A 3 -17.02 5.93 13.80
N ALA A 4 -18.28 5.88 14.25
CA ALA A 4 -19.07 4.64 14.26
C ALA A 4 -19.28 4.10 12.83
N ALA A 5 -19.64 4.99 11.89
CA ALA A 5 -19.77 4.64 10.49
C ALA A 5 -18.46 4.12 9.89
N ALA A 6 -17.33 4.78 10.17
CA ALA A 6 -16.01 4.37 9.68
C ALA A 6 -15.59 3.00 10.21
N VAL A 7 -15.82 2.72 11.48
CA VAL A 7 -15.52 1.40 12.08
C VAL A 7 -16.40 0.32 11.46
N ALA A 8 -17.71 0.56 11.36
CA ALA A 8 -18.63 -0.42 10.80
C ALA A 8 -18.38 -0.68 9.30
N SER A 9 -18.19 0.38 8.50
CA SER A 9 -17.85 0.25 7.08
C SER A 9 -16.51 -0.48 6.88
N SER A 10 -15.53 -0.20 7.74
CA SER A 10 -14.23 -0.88 7.68
C SER A 10 -14.35 -2.38 7.92
N TRP A 11 -15.23 -2.82 8.82
CA TRP A 11 -15.48 -4.24 9.05
C TRP A 11 -16.11 -4.91 7.82
N PHE A 12 -17.16 -4.30 7.25
CA PHE A 12 -17.77 -4.80 6.02
C PHE A 12 -16.78 -4.85 4.85
N ALA A 13 -15.90 -3.86 4.73
CA ALA A 13 -14.88 -3.83 3.69
C ALA A 13 -13.86 -4.97 3.82
N VAL A 14 -13.49 -5.34 5.06
CA VAL A 14 -12.61 -6.50 5.31
C VAL A 14 -13.26 -7.80 4.82
N GLN A 15 -14.58 -7.95 5.04
CA GLN A 15 -15.34 -9.13 4.60
C GLN A 15 -15.56 -9.16 3.08
N ALA A 16 -15.70 -7.99 2.45
CA ALA A 16 -15.96 -7.84 1.02
C ALA A 16 -14.70 -7.66 0.15
N ASP A 17 -13.50 -7.89 0.70
CA ASP A 17 -12.20 -7.62 0.04
C ASP A 17 -12.07 -8.27 -1.34
N TYR A 18 -12.64 -9.47 -1.54
CA TYR A 18 -12.59 -10.21 -2.82
C TYR A 18 -13.23 -9.47 -4.01
N ARG A 19 -14.17 -8.54 -3.76
CA ARG A 19 -14.86 -7.76 -4.80
C ARG A 19 -14.80 -6.25 -4.59
N GLY A 20 -14.21 -5.82 -3.48
CA GLY A 20 -14.28 -4.44 -3.00
C GLY A 20 -15.61 -4.09 -2.33
N ALA A 21 -15.67 -2.88 -1.77
CA ALA A 21 -16.87 -2.36 -1.11
C ALA A 21 -17.07 -0.87 -1.41
N GLU A 22 -18.33 -0.48 -1.52
CA GLU A 22 -18.76 0.92 -1.61
C GLU A 22 -19.73 1.23 -0.46
N PHE A 23 -19.65 2.45 0.05
CA PHE A 23 -20.46 2.89 1.19
C PHE A 23 -21.19 4.19 0.85
N PRO A 24 -22.15 4.16 -0.10
CA PRO A 24 -22.96 5.33 -0.41
C PRO A 24 -23.72 5.79 0.83
N VAL A 25 -23.71 7.09 1.07
CA VAL A 25 -24.37 7.71 2.24
C VAL A 25 -25.65 8.37 1.76
N SER A 26 -26.73 8.17 2.51
CA SER A 26 -28.01 8.83 2.30
C SER A 26 -28.62 9.19 3.66
N SER A 27 -29.43 10.25 3.70
CA SER A 27 -30.26 10.60 4.85
C SER A 27 -31.63 9.92 4.83
N SER A 28 -32.01 9.31 3.70
CA SER A 28 -33.23 8.52 3.53
C SER A 28 -32.90 7.07 3.21
N LEU A 29 -33.79 6.16 3.60
CA LEU A 29 -33.67 4.76 3.23
C LEU A 29 -33.83 4.58 1.71
N PRO A 30 -32.97 3.78 1.05
CA PRO A 30 -33.24 3.33 -0.31
C PRO A 30 -34.52 2.48 -0.36
N PRO A 31 -35.15 2.33 -1.53
CA PRO A 31 -36.40 1.56 -1.65
C PRO A 31 -36.19 0.04 -1.44
N GLU A 32 -35.00 -0.47 -1.76
CA GLU A 32 -34.67 -1.90 -1.76
C GLU A 32 -33.24 -2.12 -1.25
N GLY A 33 -32.99 -3.34 -0.74
CA GLY A 33 -31.66 -3.81 -0.33
C GLY A 33 -31.32 -3.63 1.14
N HIS A 34 -30.28 -4.35 1.59
CA HIS A 34 -29.81 -4.30 2.98
C HIS A 34 -29.10 -2.97 3.27
N VAL A 35 -29.39 -2.36 4.42
CA VAL A 35 -28.86 -1.04 4.78
C VAL A 35 -28.26 -1.06 6.18
N MET A 36 -27.13 -0.37 6.34
CA MET A 36 -26.59 -0.05 7.65
C MET A 36 -27.05 1.35 8.06
N VAL A 37 -27.67 1.45 9.23
CA VAL A 37 -28.19 2.69 9.78
C VAL A 37 -27.35 3.08 10.99
N ILE A 38 -26.80 4.29 10.99
CA ILE A 38 -26.13 4.87 12.16
C ILE A 38 -27.06 5.89 12.78
N ALA A 39 -27.45 5.70 14.04
CA ALA A 39 -28.39 6.58 14.74
C ALA A 39 -27.92 6.87 16.17
N ILE A 40 -28.19 8.08 16.67
CA ILE A 40 -27.95 8.44 18.07
C ILE A 40 -29.18 9.06 18.74
N GLY A 41 -29.36 8.79 20.02
CA GLY A 41 -30.34 9.47 20.86
C GLY A 41 -31.76 9.44 20.28
N ALA A 42 -32.27 10.62 19.91
CA ALA A 42 -33.62 10.81 19.38
C ALA A 42 -33.65 11.08 17.86
N ASP A 43 -32.59 10.68 17.13
CA ASP A 43 -32.61 10.72 15.67
C ASP A 43 -33.86 10.01 15.15
N SER A 44 -34.45 10.55 14.09
CA SER A 44 -35.57 9.93 13.40
C SER A 44 -35.22 9.78 11.92
N ILE A 45 -35.55 8.62 11.38
CA ILE A 45 -35.40 8.32 9.96
C ILE A 45 -36.81 8.20 9.39
N PRO A 46 -37.14 8.96 8.32
CA PRO A 46 -38.46 8.87 7.71
C PRO A 46 -38.83 7.42 7.37
N GLY A 47 -39.98 6.96 7.86
CA GLY A 47 -40.49 5.62 7.59
C GLY A 47 -39.88 4.49 8.42
N LEU A 48 -39.00 4.77 9.40
CA LEU A 48 -38.40 3.77 10.27
C LEU A 48 -38.57 4.12 11.75
N ALA A 49 -39.22 3.24 12.50
CA ALA A 49 -39.27 3.32 13.96
C ALA A 49 -37.97 2.75 14.54
N LEU A 50 -37.11 3.61 15.08
CA LEU A 50 -35.88 3.19 15.73
C LEU A 50 -36.16 2.68 17.16
N PRO A 51 -35.44 1.65 17.63
CA PRO A 51 -35.56 1.19 19.00
C PRO A 51 -35.07 2.28 19.96
N ARG A 52 -35.59 2.27 21.19
CA ARG A 52 -35.09 3.13 22.25
C ARG A 52 -33.66 2.71 22.60
N PHE A 53 -32.73 3.66 22.55
CA PHE A 53 -31.34 3.42 22.94
C PHE A 53 -31.15 3.63 24.45
N ASP A 54 -30.98 2.55 25.21
CA ASP A 54 -30.63 2.63 26.63
C ASP A 54 -29.10 2.54 26.87
N GLY A 55 -28.33 2.27 25.81
CA GLY A 55 -26.87 2.22 25.78
C GLY A 55 -26.34 1.92 24.37
N PRO A 56 -25.07 1.53 24.20
CA PRO A 56 -24.58 1.01 22.91
C PRO A 56 -25.43 -0.17 22.45
N THR A 57 -26.00 -0.07 21.26
CA THR A 57 -27.02 -1.00 20.77
C THR A 57 -26.77 -1.39 19.32
N LEU A 58 -26.87 -2.68 19.04
CA LEU A 58 -26.98 -3.24 17.70
C LEU A 58 -28.40 -3.78 17.54
N ALA A 59 -29.09 -3.42 16.48
CA ALA A 59 -30.43 -3.95 16.19
C ALA A 59 -30.57 -4.34 14.73
N LEU A 60 -31.30 -5.42 14.47
CA LEU A 60 -31.68 -5.87 13.15
C LEU A 60 -33.19 -5.63 12.99
N LEU A 61 -33.55 -4.75 12.07
CA LEU A 61 -34.94 -4.42 11.75
C LEU A 61 -35.29 -4.89 10.35
N ALA A 62 -36.57 -5.18 10.09
CA ALA A 62 -37.06 -5.42 8.74
C ALA A 62 -37.05 -4.12 7.92
N HIS A 63 -36.74 -4.21 6.62
CA HIS A 63 -36.84 -3.06 5.73
C HIS A 63 -38.33 -2.71 5.49
N PRO A 64 -38.75 -1.44 5.63
CA PRO A 64 -40.17 -1.08 5.61
C PRO A 64 -40.84 -1.31 4.25
N THR A 65 -40.09 -1.25 3.16
CA THR A 65 -40.60 -1.40 1.78
C THR A 65 -40.13 -2.66 1.08
N ASP A 66 -39.16 -3.41 1.63
CA ASP A 66 -38.55 -4.57 0.98
C ASP A 66 -38.57 -5.77 1.96
N PRO A 67 -39.47 -6.75 1.77
CA PRO A 67 -39.61 -7.87 2.71
C PRO A 67 -38.39 -8.80 2.74
N TYR A 68 -37.48 -8.72 1.77
CA TYR A 68 -36.27 -9.55 1.72
C TYR A 68 -35.03 -8.85 2.27
N ALA A 69 -35.13 -7.57 2.60
CA ALA A 69 -34.03 -6.78 3.13
C ALA A 69 -34.12 -6.58 4.65
N SER A 70 -32.95 -6.37 5.24
CA SER A 70 -32.79 -6.09 6.67
C SER A 70 -31.94 -4.84 6.88
N LEU A 71 -32.26 -4.13 7.95
CA LEU A 71 -31.60 -2.92 8.39
C LEU A 71 -30.76 -3.23 9.63
N LEU A 72 -29.44 -3.06 9.53
CA LEU A 72 -28.55 -3.14 10.69
C LEU A 72 -28.41 -1.75 11.30
N VAL A 73 -29.06 -1.52 12.43
CA VAL A 73 -28.95 -0.30 13.21
C VAL A 73 -27.77 -0.41 14.18
N VAL A 74 -26.81 0.50 14.05
CA VAL A 74 -25.68 0.67 14.97
C VAL A 74 -25.85 2.02 15.66
N GLY A 75 -26.20 1.98 16.96
CA GLY A 75 -26.58 3.20 17.66
C GLY A 75 -26.30 3.21 19.16
N GLY A 76 -26.76 4.28 19.80
CA GLY A 76 -26.63 4.52 21.23
C GLY A 76 -27.15 5.90 21.61
N ARG A 77 -27.12 6.25 22.89
CA ARG A 77 -27.60 7.57 23.37
C ARG A 77 -26.73 8.71 22.86
N THR A 78 -25.45 8.44 22.64
CA THR A 78 -24.46 9.42 22.19
C THR A 78 -23.61 8.90 21.03
N ALA A 79 -22.90 9.81 20.36
CA ALA A 79 -21.93 9.45 19.34
C ALA A 79 -20.81 8.52 19.83
N ALA A 80 -20.46 8.60 21.12
CA ALA A 80 -19.46 7.72 21.73
C ALA A 80 -20.02 6.30 21.91
N GLU A 81 -21.27 6.17 22.35
CA GLU A 81 -21.93 4.86 22.48
C GLU A 81 -22.15 4.19 21.12
N ALA A 82 -22.55 4.92 20.09
CA ALA A 82 -22.63 4.37 18.74
C ALA A 82 -21.26 3.87 18.23
N ALA A 83 -20.16 4.55 18.60
CA ALA A 83 -18.82 4.09 18.25
C ALA A 83 -18.42 2.81 19.01
N VAL A 84 -18.86 2.67 20.27
CA VAL A 84 -18.73 1.43 21.04
C VAL A 84 -19.50 0.29 20.37
N ALA A 85 -20.75 0.53 19.95
CA ALA A 85 -21.56 -0.46 19.25
C ALA A 85 -20.90 -0.91 17.93
N ALA A 86 -20.40 0.02 17.13
CA ALA A 86 -19.64 -0.28 15.91
C ALA A 86 -18.36 -1.08 16.19
N THR A 87 -17.66 -0.77 17.28
CA THR A 87 -16.43 -1.48 17.68
C THR A 87 -16.76 -2.89 18.16
N ALA A 88 -17.86 -3.08 18.89
CA ALA A 88 -18.34 -4.40 19.31
C ALA A 88 -18.72 -5.28 18.11
N LEU A 89 -19.40 -4.70 17.11
CA LEU A 89 -19.67 -5.37 15.82
C LEU A 89 -18.36 -5.79 15.14
N ALA A 90 -17.41 -4.87 15.03
CA ALA A 90 -16.14 -5.12 14.36
C ALA A 90 -15.24 -6.15 15.07
N ALA A 91 -15.32 -6.22 16.40
CA ALA A 91 -14.52 -7.15 17.19
C ALA A 91 -14.95 -8.62 17.01
N GLY A 92 -16.20 -8.89 16.61
CA GLY A 92 -16.70 -10.23 16.29
C GLY A 92 -16.68 -11.25 17.44
N ARG A 93 -16.38 -10.82 18.67
CA ARG A 93 -16.23 -11.66 19.86
C ARG A 93 -17.44 -11.66 20.79
N THR A 94 -18.44 -10.84 20.49
CA THR A 94 -19.67 -10.76 21.29
C THR A 94 -20.68 -11.77 20.75
N VAL A 95 -21.20 -12.63 21.63
CA VAL A 95 -22.36 -13.46 21.31
C VAL A 95 -23.55 -12.52 21.21
N LEU A 96 -23.97 -12.23 19.98
CA LEU A 96 -25.15 -11.41 19.69
C LEU A 96 -26.35 -12.35 19.50
N SER A 97 -27.47 -12.04 20.16
CA SER A 97 -28.70 -12.82 20.06
C SER A 97 -29.93 -11.92 20.08
N GLY A 98 -30.94 -12.28 19.29
CA GLY A 98 -32.20 -11.53 19.18
C GLY A 98 -32.14 -10.38 18.18
N GLU A 99 -33.28 -9.68 18.03
CA GLU A 99 -33.42 -8.52 17.13
C GLU A 99 -32.72 -7.26 17.66
N VAL A 100 -32.59 -7.13 18.98
CA VAL A 100 -31.92 -6.00 19.63
C VAL A 100 -30.94 -6.53 20.66
N ALA A 101 -29.68 -6.11 20.57
CA ALA A 101 -28.61 -6.48 21.48
C ALA A 101 -27.93 -5.22 22.04
N SER A 102 -27.94 -5.07 23.36
CA SER A 102 -27.10 -4.08 24.04
C SER A 102 -25.69 -4.64 24.19
N VAL A 103 -24.69 -3.84 23.83
CA VAL A 103 -23.28 -4.26 23.79
C VAL A 103 -22.43 -3.38 24.69
N GLN A 104 -21.32 -3.94 25.14
CA GLN A 104 -20.32 -3.23 25.93
C GLN A 104 -19.06 -2.96 25.09
N ALA A 105 -18.22 -2.05 25.56
CA ALA A 105 -16.93 -1.80 24.94
C ALA A 105 -16.07 -3.08 25.01
N PRO A 106 -15.65 -3.63 23.86
CA PRO A 106 -14.79 -4.80 23.87
C PRO A 106 -13.41 -4.42 24.38
N GLU A 107 -12.77 -5.32 25.14
CA GLU A 107 -11.38 -5.17 25.54
C GLU A 107 -10.48 -5.54 24.36
N LEU A 108 -9.88 -4.53 23.73
CA LEU A 108 -8.98 -4.69 22.59
C LEU A 108 -7.54 -4.44 23.04
N ALA A 109 -6.67 -5.42 22.80
CA ALA A 109 -5.24 -5.26 23.06
C ALA A 109 -4.65 -4.20 22.12
N PRO A 110 -3.78 -3.29 22.61
CA PRO A 110 -3.07 -2.35 21.75
C PRO A 110 -2.31 -3.07 20.64
N ARG A 111 -2.45 -2.57 19.41
CA ARG A 111 -1.75 -3.09 18.23
C ARG A 111 -0.28 -2.68 18.23
N ARG A 112 0.53 -3.43 17.48
CA ARG A 112 1.95 -3.17 17.26
C ARG A 112 2.19 -2.69 15.82
N PRO A 113 3.25 -1.91 15.57
CA PRO A 113 3.66 -1.59 14.20
C PRO A 113 3.84 -2.85 13.34
N TYR A 114 3.31 -2.82 12.11
CA TYR A 114 3.42 -3.87 11.11
C TYR A 114 2.78 -5.21 11.50
N ASP A 115 1.81 -5.21 12.41
CA ASP A 115 1.10 -6.42 12.85
C ASP A 115 -0.17 -6.74 12.05
N ALA A 116 -0.34 -6.10 10.89
CA ALA A 116 -1.50 -6.27 10.01
C ALA A 116 -1.70 -7.75 9.61
N PRO A 117 -2.88 -8.35 9.84
CA PRO A 117 -3.13 -9.76 9.56
C PRO A 117 -2.84 -10.20 8.11
N ARG A 118 -3.07 -9.32 7.13
CA ARG A 118 -2.84 -9.63 5.71
C ARG A 118 -1.44 -9.27 5.21
N TRP A 119 -0.61 -8.61 6.01
CA TRP A 119 0.75 -8.30 5.60
C TRP A 119 1.66 -9.51 5.80
N LEU A 120 2.55 -9.75 4.83
CA LEU A 120 3.66 -10.66 5.00
C LEU A 120 4.51 -10.19 6.18
N ARG A 121 4.85 -11.15 7.01
CA ARG A 121 5.80 -10.95 8.09
C ARG A 121 7.19 -10.71 7.50
N THR A 122 7.98 -9.90 8.19
CA THR A 122 9.37 -9.59 7.81
C THR A 122 10.39 -10.15 8.79
N ASP A 123 9.97 -11.02 9.71
CA ASP A 123 10.86 -11.67 10.67
C ASP A 123 11.41 -13.02 10.17
N GLY A 124 11.00 -13.46 8.97
CA GLY A 124 11.52 -14.66 8.33
C GLY A 124 10.79 -15.00 7.02
N PRO A 125 11.15 -16.13 6.39
CA PRO A 125 10.49 -16.62 5.19
C PRO A 125 9.05 -17.06 5.46
N VAL A 126 8.12 -16.64 4.61
CA VAL A 126 6.70 -17.00 4.67
C VAL A 126 6.39 -18.01 3.56
N ARG A 127 5.67 -19.08 3.88
CA ARG A 127 5.35 -20.15 2.93
C ARG A 127 4.18 -19.78 2.03
N LEU A 128 4.20 -20.21 0.76
CA LEU A 128 3.09 -19.95 -0.16
C LEU A 128 1.79 -20.63 0.27
N GLY A 129 1.88 -21.81 0.89
CA GLY A 129 0.72 -22.51 1.46
C GLY A 129 0.06 -21.83 2.66
N ASP A 130 0.71 -20.82 3.26
CA ASP A 130 0.09 -19.98 4.30
C ASP A 130 -0.71 -18.81 3.68
N LEU A 131 -0.51 -18.53 2.39
CA LEU A 131 -1.12 -17.40 1.66
C LEU A 131 -2.31 -17.82 0.80
N VAL A 132 -2.24 -19.02 0.20
CA VAL A 132 -3.27 -19.58 -0.68
C VAL A 132 -3.55 -21.03 -0.33
N ASP A 133 -4.71 -21.53 -0.72
CA ASP A 133 -5.03 -22.95 -0.55
C ASP A 133 -4.06 -23.81 -1.41
N PRO A 134 -3.50 -24.91 -0.86
CA PRO A 134 -2.61 -25.80 -1.61
C PRO A 134 -3.18 -26.37 -2.92
N SER A 135 -4.49 -26.40 -3.09
CA SER A 135 -5.14 -26.78 -4.35
C SER A 135 -5.00 -25.73 -5.46
N GLU A 136 -4.89 -24.44 -5.11
CA GLU A 136 -4.64 -23.34 -6.05
C GLU A 136 -3.21 -23.34 -6.59
N LEU A 137 -2.29 -24.06 -5.93
CA LEU A 137 -0.90 -24.24 -6.35
C LEU A 137 -0.71 -25.39 -7.36
N GLN A 138 -1.79 -25.89 -7.95
CA GLN A 138 -1.79 -27.00 -8.90
C GLN A 138 -2.23 -26.56 -10.30
N GLY A 139 -1.59 -27.12 -11.32
CA GLY A 139 -1.89 -26.89 -12.72
C GLY A 139 -2.27 -28.18 -13.44
N PHE A 140 -3.21 -28.08 -14.39
CA PHE A 140 -3.68 -29.19 -15.22
C PHE A 140 -3.41 -28.91 -16.70
N GLY A 141 -2.90 -29.91 -17.42
CA GLY A 141 -2.56 -29.83 -18.84
C GLY A 141 -1.14 -29.32 -19.12
N TYR A 142 -0.81 -29.15 -20.40
CA TYR A 142 0.51 -28.70 -20.85
C TYR A 142 0.76 -27.20 -20.61
N THR A 143 -0.29 -26.39 -20.72
CA THR A 143 -0.24 -24.96 -20.46
C THR A 143 -1.37 -24.61 -19.51
N PRO A 144 -1.24 -24.96 -18.21
CA PRO A 144 -2.23 -24.55 -17.23
C PRO A 144 -2.33 -23.02 -17.17
N GLY A 145 -3.44 -22.52 -16.62
CA GLY A 145 -3.54 -21.10 -16.29
C GLY A 145 -2.42 -20.65 -15.35
N THR A 146 -2.20 -19.34 -15.28
CA THR A 146 -1.25 -18.76 -14.33
C THR A 146 -1.68 -19.09 -12.91
N ILE A 147 -0.78 -19.66 -12.12
CA ILE A 147 -0.95 -19.83 -10.68
C ILE A 147 -0.59 -18.51 -10.03
N SER A 148 -1.59 -17.88 -9.40
CA SER A 148 -1.48 -16.55 -8.80
C SER A 148 -1.44 -16.65 -7.28
N VAL A 149 -0.37 -16.14 -6.67
CA VAL A 149 -0.21 -16.07 -5.22
C VAL A 149 -0.19 -14.60 -4.78
N PRO A 150 -1.32 -14.06 -4.30
CA PRO A 150 -1.37 -12.69 -3.81
C PRO A 150 -0.58 -12.57 -2.50
N PHE A 151 0.20 -11.50 -2.39
CA PHE A 151 0.94 -11.18 -1.17
C PHE A 151 0.92 -9.67 -0.92
N ARG A 152 0.66 -9.28 0.33
CA ARG A 152 0.58 -7.87 0.73
C ARG A 152 1.71 -7.54 1.69
N THR A 153 2.22 -6.32 1.66
CA THR A 153 3.26 -5.87 2.59
C THR A 153 3.28 -4.35 2.69
N ALA A 154 3.89 -3.81 3.74
CA ALA A 154 4.16 -2.38 3.78
C ALA A 154 5.21 -2.01 2.71
N PRO A 155 5.03 -0.88 2.01
CA PRO A 155 5.91 -0.47 0.89
C PRO A 155 7.22 0.20 1.36
N ASP A 156 7.58 0.08 2.64
CA ASP A 156 8.76 0.69 3.25
C ASP A 156 9.96 -0.26 3.30
N LEU A 157 10.14 -1.04 2.22
CA LEU A 157 11.20 -2.03 2.11
C LEU A 157 12.43 -1.43 1.41
N TYR A 158 13.50 -1.21 2.18
CA TYR A 158 14.77 -0.71 1.66
C TYR A 158 15.87 -1.78 1.76
N THR A 159 16.60 -2.02 0.68
CA THR A 159 17.70 -3.02 0.65
C THR A 159 19.05 -2.42 0.28
N TRP A 160 20.13 -3.05 0.77
CA TRP A 160 21.50 -2.68 0.40
C TRP A 160 21.73 -2.91 -1.10
N ARG A 161 22.18 -1.89 -1.82
CA ARG A 161 22.42 -1.91 -3.28
C ARG A 161 21.29 -2.53 -4.10
N ASN A 162 20.05 -2.28 -3.68
CA ASN A 162 18.87 -2.81 -4.35
C ASN A 162 18.89 -4.35 -4.47
N ARG A 163 19.52 -5.03 -3.49
CA ARG A 163 19.52 -6.49 -3.40
C ARG A 163 18.08 -6.99 -3.46
N PRO A 164 17.81 -8.02 -4.27
CA PRO A 164 16.46 -8.52 -4.42
C PRO A 164 16.01 -9.28 -3.18
N LEU A 165 14.71 -9.20 -2.92
CA LEU A 165 13.97 -10.02 -1.96
C LEU A 165 13.95 -11.45 -2.50
N GLN A 166 14.21 -12.44 -1.66
CA GLN A 166 14.38 -13.82 -2.13
C GLN A 166 13.04 -14.53 -2.18
N VAL A 167 12.78 -15.22 -3.29
CA VAL A 167 11.65 -16.13 -3.43
C VAL A 167 12.20 -17.49 -3.83
N GLU A 168 11.96 -18.49 -2.99
CA GLU A 168 12.36 -19.87 -3.22
C GLU A 168 11.13 -20.67 -3.64
N ILE A 169 11.21 -21.29 -4.81
CA ILE A 169 10.10 -21.99 -5.45
C ILE A 169 10.46 -23.45 -5.56
N HIS A 170 9.64 -24.28 -4.95
CA HIS A 170 9.68 -25.72 -5.06
C HIS A 170 8.57 -26.16 -5.99
N TYR A 171 8.89 -26.94 -7.02
CA TYR A 171 7.89 -27.36 -8.01
C TYR A 171 8.11 -28.79 -8.47
N ARG A 172 7.04 -29.42 -8.91
CA ARG A 172 7.00 -30.79 -9.42
C ARG A 172 6.44 -30.81 -10.82
N THR A 173 7.00 -31.71 -11.61
CA THR A 173 6.63 -31.90 -13.01
C THR A 173 6.18 -33.34 -13.25
N PRO A 174 5.33 -33.57 -14.27
CA PRO A 174 4.87 -34.90 -14.61
C PRO A 174 6.02 -35.89 -14.82
N PRO A 175 5.95 -37.10 -14.25
CA PRO A 175 6.97 -38.12 -14.45
C PRO A 175 6.93 -38.70 -15.87
N GLY A 176 8.09 -39.14 -16.36
CA GLY A 176 8.23 -39.84 -17.65
C GLY A 176 8.42 -38.93 -18.87
N PRO A 177 8.66 -39.51 -20.06
CA PRO A 177 9.00 -38.78 -21.29
C PRO A 177 7.75 -38.21 -21.97
N VAL A 178 6.91 -37.49 -21.23
CA VAL A 178 5.64 -36.91 -21.70
C VAL A 178 5.79 -35.45 -22.16
N LEU A 179 6.95 -34.85 -21.89
CA LEU A 179 7.28 -33.44 -22.09
C LEU A 179 8.59 -33.30 -22.85
N ASP A 180 8.68 -32.31 -23.72
CA ASP A 180 9.96 -31.84 -24.25
C ASP A 180 10.60 -30.91 -23.23
N THR A 181 11.51 -31.45 -22.43
CA THR A 181 12.18 -30.73 -21.35
C THR A 181 13.16 -29.66 -21.84
N SER A 182 13.54 -29.67 -23.12
CA SER A 182 14.46 -28.68 -23.70
C SER A 182 13.80 -27.31 -23.93
N VAL A 183 12.49 -27.30 -24.16
CA VAL A 183 11.69 -26.09 -24.41
C VAL A 183 10.68 -25.79 -23.31
N SER A 184 10.39 -26.76 -22.44
CA SER A 184 9.42 -26.60 -21.35
C SER A 184 10.02 -25.88 -20.15
N ARG A 185 9.27 -24.92 -19.60
CA ARG A 185 9.75 -24.03 -18.53
C ARG A 185 8.65 -23.61 -17.55
N LEU A 186 9.07 -23.16 -16.38
CA LEU A 186 8.27 -22.43 -15.40
C LEU A 186 8.68 -20.96 -15.45
N ASP A 187 7.78 -20.08 -15.91
CA ASP A 187 7.98 -18.64 -15.88
C ASP A 187 7.51 -18.06 -14.55
N VAL A 188 8.31 -17.17 -13.98
CA VAL A 188 7.97 -16.44 -12.75
C VAL A 188 7.90 -14.96 -13.04
N SER A 189 6.75 -14.35 -12.72
CA SER A 189 6.51 -12.92 -12.79
C SER A 189 5.99 -12.39 -11.46
N VAL A 190 6.19 -11.09 -11.22
CA VAL A 190 5.56 -10.37 -10.12
C VAL A 190 4.87 -9.15 -10.70
N ASN A 191 3.59 -8.98 -10.40
CA ASN A 191 2.79 -7.85 -10.91
C ASN A 191 2.89 -7.69 -12.44
N ASP A 192 2.69 -8.80 -13.17
CA ASP A 192 2.82 -8.92 -14.64
C ASP A 192 4.22 -8.68 -15.23
N ALA A 193 5.21 -8.40 -14.40
CA ALA A 193 6.58 -8.20 -14.83
C ALA A 193 7.39 -9.49 -14.67
N TYR A 194 7.84 -10.02 -15.80
CA TYR A 194 8.66 -11.22 -15.88
C TYR A 194 10.01 -11.04 -15.16
N LEU A 195 10.37 -12.03 -14.33
CA LEU A 195 11.62 -12.05 -13.59
C LEU A 195 12.59 -13.08 -14.20
N GLN A 196 12.18 -14.35 -14.19
CA GLN A 196 13.06 -15.46 -14.57
C GLN A 196 12.24 -16.70 -14.97
N SER A 197 12.78 -17.50 -15.89
CA SER A 197 12.28 -18.84 -16.22
C SER A 197 13.16 -19.91 -15.60
N PHE A 198 12.56 -20.97 -15.09
CA PHE A 198 13.24 -22.17 -14.62
C PHE A 198 12.99 -23.34 -15.59
N PRO A 199 14.05 -24.08 -16.00
CA PRO A 199 13.86 -25.26 -16.84
C PRO A 199 13.20 -26.38 -16.03
N LEU A 200 12.29 -27.13 -16.65
CA LEU A 200 11.58 -28.22 -15.95
C LEU A 200 12.44 -29.46 -15.68
N GLN A 201 13.62 -29.52 -16.31
CA GLN A 201 14.65 -30.52 -16.05
C GLN A 201 15.99 -29.82 -15.77
N GLY A 202 16.67 -30.25 -14.72
CA GLY A 202 18.04 -29.79 -14.46
C GLY A 202 19.00 -30.27 -15.54
N ALA A 203 20.07 -29.49 -15.79
CA ALA A 203 21.12 -29.84 -16.74
C ALA A 203 21.65 -31.26 -16.47
N GLU A 204 21.81 -32.06 -17.53
CA GLU A 204 22.37 -33.41 -17.37
C GLU A 204 23.82 -33.32 -16.91
N PRO A 205 24.20 -34.02 -15.83
CA PRO A 205 25.60 -34.12 -15.44
C PRO A 205 26.42 -34.75 -16.58
N PRO A 206 27.68 -34.35 -16.77
CA PRO A 206 28.54 -35.04 -17.73
C PRO A 206 28.77 -36.50 -17.32
N TRP A 207 29.09 -37.35 -18.30
CA TRP A 207 29.52 -38.72 -18.04
C TRP A 207 30.77 -38.73 -17.13
N PRO A 208 30.88 -39.63 -16.13
CA PRO A 208 29.98 -40.75 -15.78
C PRO A 208 28.85 -40.43 -14.77
N TRP A 209 28.75 -39.19 -14.29
CA TRP A 209 27.75 -38.83 -13.27
C TRP A 209 26.30 -38.93 -13.75
N SER A 210 26.04 -38.75 -15.05
CA SER A 210 24.72 -38.98 -15.64
C SER A 210 24.23 -40.42 -15.48
N TRP A 211 25.12 -41.40 -15.65
CA TRP A 211 24.80 -42.82 -15.49
C TRP A 211 24.45 -43.16 -14.04
N LEU A 212 25.22 -42.61 -13.10
CA LEU A 212 24.96 -42.78 -11.68
C LEU A 212 23.61 -42.15 -11.27
N ALA A 213 23.32 -40.95 -11.78
CA ALA A 213 22.04 -40.28 -11.55
C ALA A 213 20.84 -41.02 -12.17
N ALA A 214 21.04 -41.74 -13.27
CA ALA A 214 20.01 -42.59 -13.87
C ALA A 214 19.71 -43.84 -13.02
N GLN A 215 20.71 -44.39 -12.33
CA GLN A 215 20.55 -45.57 -11.45
C GLN A 215 19.88 -45.24 -10.11
N ILE A 216 20.18 -44.08 -9.53
CA ILE A 216 19.67 -43.66 -8.21
C ILE A 216 18.27 -43.02 -8.33
N GLY A 217 17.87 -42.62 -9.54
CA GLY A 217 16.68 -41.82 -9.79
C GLY A 217 16.95 -40.34 -9.51
N ARG A 218 16.18 -39.46 -10.16
CA ARG A 218 16.24 -38.01 -9.92
C ARG A 218 15.11 -37.61 -8.98
N PRO A 219 15.32 -36.67 -8.03
CA PRO A 219 14.23 -36.16 -7.22
C PRO A 219 13.16 -35.56 -8.15
N GLU A 220 11.89 -35.85 -7.91
CA GLU A 220 10.78 -35.26 -8.71
C GLU A 220 10.59 -33.78 -8.40
N ARG A 221 10.92 -33.41 -7.15
CA ARG A 221 10.93 -32.02 -6.69
C ARG A 221 12.13 -31.28 -7.25
N ARG A 222 11.87 -30.06 -7.72
CA ARG A 222 12.85 -29.08 -8.20
C ARG A 222 12.80 -27.84 -7.33
N THR A 223 13.91 -27.12 -7.29
CA THR A 223 14.05 -25.85 -6.57
C THR A 223 14.56 -24.78 -7.53
N GLY A 224 13.94 -23.61 -7.50
CA GLY A 224 14.39 -22.40 -8.19
C GLY A 224 14.36 -21.22 -7.24
N SER A 225 15.42 -20.40 -7.25
CA SER A 225 15.48 -19.15 -6.47
C SER A 225 15.41 -17.98 -7.43
N VAL A 226 14.48 -17.06 -7.19
CA VAL A 226 14.33 -15.82 -7.97
C VAL A 226 14.39 -14.62 -7.03
N GLY A 227 15.04 -13.57 -7.50
CA GLY A 227 15.12 -12.31 -6.78
C GLY A 227 14.03 -11.34 -7.24
N VAL A 228 13.19 -10.87 -6.32
CA VAL A 228 12.21 -9.80 -6.57
C VAL A 228 12.83 -8.44 -6.21
N PRO A 229 13.00 -7.52 -7.18
CA PRO A 229 13.46 -6.17 -6.88
C PRO A 229 12.49 -5.42 -5.94
N PRO A 230 12.98 -4.72 -4.89
CA PRO A 230 12.11 -4.04 -3.93
C PRO A 230 11.16 -3.01 -4.54
N TRP A 231 11.57 -2.31 -5.60
CA TRP A 231 10.73 -1.32 -6.29
C TRP A 231 9.50 -1.92 -7.00
N MET A 232 9.45 -3.24 -7.19
CA MET A 232 8.29 -3.93 -7.78
C MET A 232 7.23 -4.24 -6.74
N VAL A 233 7.54 -4.03 -5.45
CA VAL A 233 6.68 -4.35 -4.32
C VAL A 233 6.03 -3.07 -3.79
N PHE A 234 4.76 -2.82 -4.12
CA PHE A 234 4.08 -1.53 -3.88
C PHE A 234 2.86 -1.61 -2.97
N GLY A 235 2.69 -2.70 -2.24
CA GLY A 235 1.64 -2.86 -1.22
C GLY A 235 0.83 -4.13 -1.41
N GLN A 236 0.05 -4.17 -2.49
CA GLN A 236 -0.68 -5.33 -2.96
C GLN A 236 0.04 -5.88 -4.18
N ASN A 237 0.53 -7.12 -4.08
CA ASN A 237 1.33 -7.72 -5.12
C ASN A 237 0.83 -9.12 -5.43
N GLU A 238 1.19 -9.61 -6.59
CA GLU A 238 0.86 -10.95 -7.04
C GLU A 238 2.12 -11.62 -7.58
N LEU A 239 2.46 -12.76 -7.01
CA LEU A 239 3.47 -13.67 -7.56
C LEU A 239 2.76 -14.61 -8.54
N GLN A 240 3.17 -14.55 -9.79
CA GLN A 240 2.56 -15.29 -10.89
C GLN A 240 3.53 -16.38 -11.37
N LEU A 241 3.04 -17.61 -11.42
CA LEU A 241 3.82 -18.80 -11.69
C LEU A 241 3.14 -19.54 -12.86
N ARG A 242 3.79 -19.58 -14.02
CA ARG A 242 3.18 -20.09 -15.25
C ARG A 242 4.01 -21.21 -15.84
N PHE A 243 3.44 -22.40 -15.91
CA PHE A 243 4.03 -23.52 -16.62
C PHE A 243 3.76 -23.40 -18.12
N ASP A 244 4.81 -23.34 -18.93
CA ASP A 244 4.74 -23.47 -20.39
C ASP A 244 5.41 -24.78 -20.77
N MET A 245 4.61 -25.85 -20.86
CA MET A 245 5.09 -27.16 -21.22
C MET A 245 4.73 -27.50 -22.66
N LYS A 246 5.69 -28.09 -23.37
CA LYS A 246 5.44 -28.65 -24.71
C LYS A 246 5.42 -30.17 -24.64
N PRO A 247 4.46 -30.83 -25.30
CA PRO A 247 4.47 -32.28 -25.42
C PRO A 247 5.71 -32.74 -26.16
N LEU A 248 6.27 -33.87 -25.73
CA LEU A 248 7.38 -34.49 -26.44
C LEU A 248 6.92 -34.92 -27.85
N ALA A 249 7.61 -34.46 -28.90
CA ALA A 249 7.31 -34.87 -30.26
C ALA A 249 7.61 -36.37 -30.46
N ARG A 250 6.57 -37.18 -30.66
CA ARG A 250 6.66 -38.64 -30.90
C ARG A 250 6.31 -39.04 -32.34
N GLY A 251 6.39 -38.08 -33.27
CA GLY A 251 5.93 -38.22 -34.66
C GLY A 251 4.49 -37.77 -34.87
N ASP A 252 4.04 -37.78 -36.12
CA ASP A 252 2.67 -37.39 -36.49
C ASP A 252 1.64 -38.38 -35.92
N CYS A 253 0.52 -37.87 -35.42
CA CYS A 253 -0.62 -38.66 -34.89
C CYS A 253 -0.33 -39.54 -33.65
N ALA A 254 0.67 -39.19 -32.83
CA ALA A 254 0.90 -39.86 -31.55
C ALA A 254 -0.08 -39.37 -30.46
N ALA A 255 -0.65 -40.29 -29.68
CA ALA A 255 -1.50 -39.96 -28.54
C ALA A 255 -0.69 -39.24 -27.46
N VAL A 256 -1.17 -38.06 -27.05
CA VAL A 256 -0.59 -37.28 -25.96
C VAL A 256 -1.36 -37.59 -24.67
N PRO A 257 -0.70 -37.85 -23.53
CA PRO A 257 -1.38 -38.08 -22.27
C PRO A 257 -2.23 -36.87 -21.86
N GLY A 258 -3.47 -37.13 -21.41
CA GLY A 258 -4.42 -36.08 -21.01
C GLY A 258 -4.33 -35.65 -19.54
N ASP A 259 -3.91 -36.54 -18.63
CA ASP A 259 -3.79 -36.25 -17.19
C ASP A 259 -2.38 -35.77 -16.84
N ILE A 260 -2.07 -34.55 -17.29
CA ILE A 260 -0.83 -33.85 -16.98
C ILE A 260 -1.07 -32.96 -15.77
N ARG A 261 -0.31 -33.18 -14.69
CA ARG A 261 -0.39 -32.36 -13.47
C ARG A 261 0.96 -31.75 -13.15
N THR A 262 0.93 -30.46 -12.85
CA THR A 262 2.05 -29.73 -12.25
C THR A 262 1.64 -29.21 -10.89
N SER A 263 2.61 -29.04 -10.01
CA SER A 263 2.34 -28.44 -8.71
C SER A 263 3.52 -27.59 -8.26
N ILE A 264 3.19 -26.58 -7.48
CA ILE A 264 4.14 -25.78 -6.72
C ILE A 264 3.99 -26.26 -5.27
N ASP A 265 5.08 -26.73 -4.67
CA ASP A 265 5.03 -27.25 -3.32
C ASP A 265 4.68 -26.08 -2.36
N PRO A 266 3.72 -26.28 -1.43
CA PRO A 266 3.27 -25.23 -0.51
C PRO A 266 4.37 -24.69 0.41
N ASP A 267 5.50 -25.39 0.54
CA ASP A 267 6.66 -24.99 1.33
C ASP A 267 7.65 -24.08 0.57
N SER A 268 7.32 -23.69 -0.67
CA SER A 268 7.94 -22.56 -1.36
C SER A 268 7.81 -21.29 -0.50
N THR A 269 8.77 -20.37 -0.54
CA THR A 269 8.80 -19.24 0.39
C THR A 269 9.05 -17.88 -0.28
N ILE A 270 8.53 -16.82 0.35
CA ILE A 270 8.86 -15.42 0.08
C ILE A 270 9.55 -14.87 1.34
N ASP A 271 10.77 -14.37 1.18
CA ASP A 271 11.57 -13.82 2.28
C ASP A 271 11.81 -12.31 2.12
N LEU A 272 11.21 -11.56 3.04
CA LEU A 272 11.33 -10.10 3.16
C LEU A 272 12.28 -9.68 4.30
N SER A 273 12.86 -10.62 5.04
CA SER A 273 13.68 -10.35 6.24
C SER A 273 14.97 -9.58 5.97
N SER A 274 15.44 -9.59 4.72
CA SER A 274 16.63 -8.86 4.28
C SER A 274 16.41 -7.34 4.10
N ALA A 275 15.16 -6.88 4.15
CA ALA A 275 14.81 -5.47 3.97
C ALA A 275 14.75 -4.70 5.29
N TYR A 276 15.21 -3.46 5.26
CA TYR A 276 15.06 -2.50 6.35
C TYR A 276 13.77 -1.70 6.19
N ARG A 277 13.11 -1.39 7.30
CA ARG A 277 11.91 -0.54 7.35
C ARG A 277 12.29 0.93 7.20
N PHE A 278 12.23 1.43 5.98
CA PHE A 278 12.58 2.80 5.64
C PHE A 278 11.84 3.26 4.39
N ALA A 279 11.19 4.43 4.46
CA ALA A 279 10.47 5.01 3.34
C ALA A 279 10.77 6.51 3.20
N ALA A 280 10.91 6.95 1.96
CA ALA A 280 10.91 8.36 1.59
C ALA A 280 9.48 8.79 1.21
N LEU A 281 8.98 9.82 1.88
CA LEU A 281 7.66 10.41 1.70
C LEU A 281 7.79 11.88 1.27
N PRO A 282 6.78 12.52 0.65
CA PRO A 282 5.49 11.96 0.29
C PRO A 282 5.58 10.97 -0.89
N ASN A 283 4.88 9.85 -0.76
CA ASN A 283 4.74 8.85 -1.82
C ASN A 283 3.28 8.41 -1.90
N LEU A 284 2.52 9.02 -2.82
CA LEU A 284 1.11 8.71 -3.02
C LEU A 284 0.89 7.31 -3.59
N ALA A 285 1.89 6.67 -4.22
CA ALA A 285 1.78 5.28 -4.64
C ALA A 285 1.73 4.35 -3.42
N ALA A 286 2.53 4.62 -2.38
CA ALA A 286 2.49 3.88 -1.11
C ALA A 286 1.13 4.03 -0.38
N PHE A 287 0.57 5.24 -0.41
CA PHE A 287 -0.78 5.48 0.10
C PHE A 287 -1.85 4.75 -0.72
N ALA A 288 -1.76 4.81 -2.04
CA ALA A 288 -2.74 4.19 -2.93
C ALA A 288 -2.65 2.66 -2.95
N GLY A 289 -1.46 2.08 -2.79
CA GLY A 289 -1.26 0.63 -2.81
C GLY A 289 -1.47 -0.06 -1.46
N ALA A 290 -1.14 0.62 -0.35
CA ALA A 290 -1.14 0.03 0.99
C ALA A 290 -1.77 0.88 2.10
N GLY A 291 -2.21 2.12 1.82
CA GLY A 291 -2.64 3.07 2.84
C GLY A 291 -1.50 3.56 3.74
N PHE A 292 -0.24 3.39 3.31
CA PHE A 292 0.93 3.71 4.12
C PHE A 292 1.21 5.23 4.17
N PRO A 293 1.66 5.80 5.31
CA PRO A 293 1.98 5.15 6.59
C PRO A 293 0.81 5.01 7.57
N TYR A 294 -0.41 5.41 7.17
CA TYR A 294 -1.61 5.39 8.02
C TYR A 294 -1.99 3.98 8.49
N THR A 295 -1.60 2.96 7.71
CA THR A 295 -1.80 1.54 7.99
C THR A 295 -0.66 0.87 8.76
N THR A 296 0.33 1.63 9.24
CA THR A 296 1.43 1.05 10.05
C THR A 296 0.88 0.32 11.29
N MET A 297 -0.19 0.86 11.91
CA MET A 297 -1.01 0.12 12.88
C MET A 297 -2.20 -0.50 12.16
N ALA A 298 -2.46 -1.79 12.36
CA ALA A 298 -3.56 -2.49 11.68
C ALA A 298 -4.95 -1.90 11.99
N ASP A 299 -5.15 -1.33 13.18
CA ASP A 299 -6.40 -0.71 13.62
C ASP A 299 -6.50 0.79 13.32
N LEU A 300 -5.51 1.35 12.63
CA LEU A 300 -5.37 2.78 12.32
C LEU A 300 -5.29 3.68 13.58
N SER A 301 -4.90 3.14 14.73
CA SER A 301 -4.73 3.91 15.98
C SER A 301 -3.70 5.04 15.91
N GLY A 302 -2.73 4.93 15.00
CA GLY A 302 -1.75 5.98 14.69
C GLY A 302 -2.28 7.10 13.78
N THR A 303 -3.55 7.04 13.35
CA THR A 303 -4.13 7.92 12.33
C THR A 303 -5.37 8.66 12.85
N ALA A 304 -5.53 9.90 12.39
CA ALA A 304 -6.76 10.67 12.56
C ALA A 304 -7.30 11.15 11.22
N ALA A 305 -8.61 11.02 11.02
CA ALA A 305 -9.33 11.59 9.90
C ALA A 305 -9.92 12.94 10.27
N VAL A 306 -9.74 13.94 9.41
CA VAL A 306 -10.26 15.29 9.56
C VAL A 306 -11.34 15.50 8.52
N LEU A 307 -12.59 15.62 8.97
CA LEU A 307 -13.76 15.87 8.11
C LEU A 307 -14.20 17.33 8.19
N PRO A 308 -14.93 17.85 7.19
CA PRO A 308 -15.59 19.14 7.27
C PRO A 308 -16.57 19.18 8.45
N GLU A 309 -16.95 20.37 8.91
CA GLU A 309 -17.95 20.48 10.00
C GLU A 309 -19.30 19.86 9.64
N ARG A 310 -19.67 19.97 8.35
CA ARG A 310 -20.87 19.38 7.75
C ARG A 310 -20.48 18.70 6.43
N PRO A 311 -20.00 17.44 6.48
CA PRO A 311 -19.65 16.72 5.26
C PRO A 311 -20.89 16.50 4.42
N ASP A 312 -20.78 16.71 3.11
CA ASP A 312 -21.79 16.24 2.16
C ASP A 312 -21.81 14.70 2.09
N ALA A 313 -22.92 14.12 1.65
CA ALA A 313 -23.06 12.68 1.48
C ALA A 313 -21.96 12.07 0.60
N ARG A 314 -21.54 12.78 -0.46
CA ARG A 314 -20.47 12.33 -1.36
C ARG A 314 -19.09 12.36 -0.68
N GLU A 315 -18.80 13.41 0.09
CA GLU A 315 -17.56 13.52 0.87
C GLU A 315 -17.48 12.43 1.95
N PHE A 316 -18.62 12.16 2.60
CA PHE A 316 -18.68 11.15 3.64
C PHE A 316 -18.57 9.73 3.06
N SER A 317 -19.21 9.45 1.93
CA SER A 317 -19.04 8.20 1.18
C SER A 317 -17.58 7.98 0.76
N ALA A 318 -16.93 9.02 0.21
CA ALA A 318 -15.51 8.98 -0.16
C ALA A 318 -14.60 8.66 1.05
N PHE A 319 -14.88 9.27 2.20
CA PHE A 319 -14.19 8.97 3.45
C PHE A 319 -14.39 7.52 3.90
N LEU A 320 -15.63 7.02 3.95
CA LEU A 320 -15.93 5.65 4.35
C LEU A 320 -15.30 4.62 3.40
N GLY A 321 -15.33 4.89 2.09
CA GLY A 321 -14.67 4.08 1.07
C GLY A 321 -13.15 4.05 1.23
N LEU A 322 -12.53 5.19 1.55
CA LEU A 322 -11.09 5.27 1.79
C LEU A 322 -10.68 4.46 3.04
N VAL A 323 -11.39 4.64 4.16
CA VAL A 323 -11.13 3.88 5.40
C VAL A 323 -11.42 2.39 5.19
N GLY A 324 -12.51 2.06 4.52
CA GLY A 324 -12.87 0.69 4.16
C GLY A 324 -11.78 0.02 3.35
N ARG A 325 -11.23 0.72 2.34
CA ARG A 325 -10.13 0.18 1.53
C ARG A 325 -8.86 -0.04 2.36
N MET A 326 -8.48 0.90 3.23
CA MET A 326 -7.33 0.71 4.11
C MET A 326 -7.50 -0.51 5.02
N ALA A 327 -8.67 -0.66 5.62
CA ALA A 327 -9.00 -1.81 6.45
C ALA A 327 -8.97 -3.13 5.67
N ALA A 328 -9.51 -3.15 4.45
CA ALA A 328 -9.42 -4.30 3.56
C ALA A 328 -7.96 -4.63 3.19
N MET A 329 -7.13 -3.64 2.89
CA MET A 329 -5.71 -3.86 2.59
C MET A 329 -4.96 -4.53 3.74
N VAL A 330 -5.17 -4.09 4.99
CA VAL A 330 -4.51 -4.67 6.18
C VAL A 330 -5.20 -5.91 6.74
N GLY A 331 -6.48 -6.11 6.43
CA GLY A 331 -7.30 -7.21 6.95
C GLY A 331 -7.79 -7.00 8.38
N HIS A 332 -7.92 -5.75 8.82
CA HIS A 332 -8.39 -5.43 10.17
C HIS A 332 -9.26 -4.16 10.16
N PRO A 333 -10.39 -4.15 10.90
CA PRO A 333 -11.24 -2.95 10.99
C PRO A 333 -10.51 -1.77 11.66
N ALA A 334 -10.90 -0.55 11.29
CA ALA A 334 -10.29 0.70 11.74
C ALA A 334 -10.77 1.13 13.15
N THR A 335 -10.72 0.24 14.14
CA THR A 335 -11.23 0.47 15.51
C THR A 335 -10.50 1.59 16.27
N GLY A 336 -9.21 1.77 15.96
CA GLY A 336 -8.33 2.79 16.54
C GLY A 336 -8.43 4.16 15.87
N LEU A 337 -9.07 4.27 14.70
CA LEU A 337 -9.17 5.51 13.94
C LEU A 337 -9.88 6.60 14.76
N LYS A 338 -9.23 7.76 14.89
CA LYS A 338 -9.84 8.97 15.43
C LYS A 338 -10.48 9.75 14.29
N VAL A 339 -11.68 10.28 14.51
CA VAL A 339 -12.35 11.17 13.54
C VAL A 339 -12.60 12.48 14.26
N VAL A 340 -12.03 13.57 13.74
CA VAL A 340 -12.06 14.88 14.35
C VAL A 340 -12.56 15.94 13.38
N ARG A 341 -13.05 17.04 13.94
CA ARG A 341 -13.42 18.24 13.19
C ARG A 341 -12.22 19.18 13.03
N PRO A 342 -12.30 20.19 12.16
CA PRO A 342 -11.18 21.10 11.90
C PRO A 342 -10.72 21.85 13.15
N GLN A 343 -11.65 22.14 14.07
CA GLN A 343 -11.38 22.84 15.34
C GLN A 343 -10.60 21.98 16.35
N GLU A 344 -10.69 20.65 16.22
CA GLU A 344 -10.05 19.66 17.10
C GLU A 344 -8.68 19.22 16.56
N LEU A 345 -8.25 19.75 15.41
CA LEU A 345 -6.98 19.44 14.76
C LEU A 345 -5.75 19.52 15.69
N PRO A 346 -5.63 20.51 16.61
CA PRO A 346 -4.49 20.56 17.53
C PRO A 346 -4.40 19.36 18.48
N GLN A 347 -5.52 18.68 18.77
CA GLN A 347 -5.57 17.53 19.69
C GLN A 347 -4.98 16.26 19.06
N VAL A 348 -4.87 16.22 17.72
CA VAL A 348 -4.35 15.08 16.95
C VAL A 348 -3.04 15.39 16.23
N ALA A 349 -2.35 16.47 16.61
CA ALA A 349 -1.10 16.90 16.00
C ALA A 349 -0.02 15.80 15.93
N GLY A 350 0.01 14.90 16.92
CA GLY A 350 0.96 13.79 16.99
C GLY A 350 0.59 12.53 16.20
N LEU A 351 -0.46 12.56 15.38
CA LEU A 351 -0.93 11.45 14.55
C LEU A 351 -0.77 11.75 13.07
N ASP A 352 -0.79 10.70 12.24
CA ASP A 352 -0.86 10.85 10.79
C ASP A 352 -2.29 11.27 10.38
N LEU A 353 -2.42 12.25 9.48
CA LEU A 353 -3.70 12.90 9.19
C LEU A 353 -4.23 12.55 7.80
N ILE A 354 -5.48 12.13 7.74
CA ILE A 354 -6.25 11.97 6.50
C ILE A 354 -7.31 13.06 6.46
N VAL A 355 -7.10 14.07 5.61
CA VAL A 355 -8.04 15.18 5.46
C VAL A 355 -8.91 14.93 4.24
N VAL A 356 -10.22 14.91 4.43
CA VAL A 356 -11.19 14.76 3.33
C VAL A 356 -12.06 16.01 3.27
N GLY A 357 -12.35 16.50 2.07
CA GLY A 357 -13.34 17.56 1.86
C GLY A 357 -13.02 18.49 0.69
N ALA A 358 -14.04 19.15 0.18
CA ALA A 358 -13.93 20.17 -0.85
C ALA A 358 -13.18 21.42 -0.32
N LEU A 359 -12.49 22.11 -1.24
CA LEU A 359 -11.62 23.25 -0.90
C LEU A 359 -12.33 24.38 -0.15
N ASP A 360 -13.60 24.63 -0.49
CA ASP A 360 -14.43 25.68 0.10
C ASP A 360 -15.11 25.27 1.41
N ARG A 361 -15.15 23.97 1.72
CA ARG A 361 -15.84 23.40 2.89
C ARG A 361 -14.90 22.88 3.97
N GLN A 362 -13.60 22.80 3.69
CA GLN A 362 -12.61 22.24 4.63
C GLN A 362 -11.64 23.32 5.14
N PRO A 363 -11.96 24.02 6.26
CA PRO A 363 -11.12 25.08 6.80
C PRO A 363 -9.76 24.57 7.30
N ALA A 364 -9.64 23.28 7.65
CA ALA A 364 -8.36 22.69 8.04
C ALA A 364 -7.29 22.83 6.94
N LEU A 365 -7.68 22.84 5.65
CA LEU A 365 -6.74 22.94 4.54
C LEU A 365 -5.98 24.26 4.54
N ALA A 366 -6.63 25.37 4.89
CA ALA A 366 -5.97 26.68 4.93
C ALA A 366 -4.85 26.73 5.99
N SER A 367 -4.99 25.96 7.08
CA SER A 367 -3.96 25.84 8.11
C SER A 367 -2.84 24.87 7.73
N LEU A 368 -3.19 23.70 7.19
CA LEU A 368 -2.23 22.64 6.88
C LEU A 368 -1.40 22.91 5.62
N LEU A 369 -1.98 23.60 4.63
CA LEU A 369 -1.33 23.93 3.37
C LEU A 369 -0.61 25.29 3.39
N ARG A 370 -0.60 26.00 4.53
CA ARG A 370 -0.01 27.34 4.63
C ARG A 370 1.47 27.35 4.22
N ASP A 371 2.23 26.40 4.75
CA ASP A 371 3.67 26.21 4.50
C ASP A 371 3.95 25.01 3.58
N GLY A 372 2.88 24.47 2.98
CA GLY A 372 2.93 23.30 2.12
C GLY A 372 3.38 23.63 0.69
N PRO A 373 3.67 22.59 -0.12
CA PRO A 373 4.06 22.78 -1.52
C PRO A 373 2.91 23.21 -2.44
N VAL A 374 1.68 23.00 -1.97
CA VAL A 374 0.46 23.45 -2.61
C VAL A 374 -0.22 24.42 -1.65
N ARG A 375 -0.62 25.59 -2.15
CA ARG A 375 -1.39 26.60 -1.42
C ARG A 375 -2.77 26.74 -2.04
N ILE A 376 -3.68 27.33 -1.26
CA ILE A 376 -5.01 27.70 -1.75
C ILE A 376 -4.99 29.20 -2.04
N GLU A 377 -5.14 29.57 -3.31
CA GLU A 377 -5.26 30.96 -3.78
C GLU A 377 -6.61 31.08 -4.50
N ASP A 378 -7.47 32.02 -4.09
CA ASP A 378 -8.78 32.27 -4.68
C ASP A 378 -9.66 31.00 -4.88
N ARG A 379 -9.69 30.12 -3.87
CA ARG A 379 -10.40 28.82 -3.90
C ARG A 379 -9.90 27.83 -4.97
N ARG A 380 -8.69 28.04 -5.47
CA ARG A 380 -7.99 27.13 -6.38
C ARG A 380 -6.68 26.67 -5.76
N LEU A 381 -6.23 25.48 -6.15
CA LEU A 381 -4.90 25.00 -5.79
C LEU A 381 -3.86 25.73 -6.64
N ALA A 382 -2.85 26.28 -5.98
CA ALA A 382 -1.68 26.88 -6.61
C ALA A 382 -0.44 26.16 -6.09
N ILE A 383 0.55 25.92 -6.96
CA ILE A 383 1.80 25.27 -6.57
C ILE A 383 2.88 26.33 -6.43
N LEU A 384 3.61 26.29 -5.32
CA LEU A 384 4.78 27.13 -5.17
C LEU A 384 5.97 26.49 -5.90
N PRO A 385 6.67 27.23 -6.79
CA PRO A 385 7.90 26.72 -7.36
C PRO A 385 8.93 26.52 -6.23
N PRO A 386 9.78 25.47 -6.31
CA PRO A 386 10.81 25.25 -5.31
C PRO A 386 11.78 26.44 -5.25
N GLY A 387 12.19 26.81 -4.04
CA GLY A 387 13.18 27.88 -3.84
C GLY A 387 14.53 27.54 -4.49
N ARG A 388 15.34 28.55 -4.82
CA ARG A 388 16.63 28.36 -5.50
C ARG A 388 17.60 27.43 -4.75
N LEU A 389 17.58 27.48 -3.41
CA LEU A 389 18.37 26.61 -2.54
C LEU A 389 17.88 25.16 -2.57
N ASP A 390 16.56 24.94 -2.60
CA ASP A 390 15.97 23.60 -2.66
C ASP A 390 16.15 22.97 -4.05
N ASP A 391 16.07 23.77 -5.12
CA ASP A 391 16.41 23.35 -6.48
C ASP A 391 17.89 22.92 -6.55
N LEU A 392 18.82 23.74 -6.03
CA LEU A 392 20.24 23.39 -5.98
C LEU A 392 20.49 22.12 -5.16
N ARG A 393 19.87 21.98 -3.99
CA ARG A 393 19.96 20.76 -3.17
C ARG A 393 19.44 19.54 -3.91
N SER A 394 18.28 19.65 -4.58
CA SER A 394 17.71 18.53 -5.36
C SER A 394 18.57 18.11 -6.55
N ARG A 395 19.32 19.04 -7.15
CA ARG A 395 20.30 18.72 -8.20
C ARG A 395 21.55 18.04 -7.65
N LEU A 396 21.98 18.41 -6.44
CA LEU A 396 23.20 17.90 -5.80
C LEU A 396 22.99 16.61 -5.00
N LEU A 397 21.79 16.38 -4.45
CA LEU A 397 21.47 15.25 -3.57
C LEU A 397 20.38 14.32 -4.16
N GLY A 398 20.00 14.53 -5.42
CA GLY A 398 19.00 13.71 -6.10
C GLY A 398 17.59 14.33 -6.06
N GLY A 399 16.78 13.98 -7.07
CA GLY A 399 15.44 14.55 -7.27
C GLY A 399 15.37 15.69 -8.29
N GLY A 400 16.15 15.62 -9.38
CA GLY A 400 16.01 16.53 -10.52
C GLY A 400 14.62 16.47 -11.17
N GLY A 401 14.18 17.56 -11.80
CA GLY A 401 12.89 17.63 -12.51
C GLY A 401 11.68 17.99 -11.65
N ARG A 402 11.85 18.23 -10.35
CA ARG A 402 10.77 18.70 -9.44
C ARG A 402 10.20 20.04 -9.87
N ARG A 403 11.05 20.93 -10.38
CA ARG A 403 10.63 22.23 -10.91
C ARG A 403 9.77 22.07 -12.15
N ASP A 404 10.19 21.25 -13.11
CA ASP A 404 9.42 20.95 -14.33
C ASP A 404 8.10 20.25 -14.00
N ALA A 405 8.09 19.36 -13.00
CA ALA A 405 6.88 18.73 -12.49
C ALA A 405 5.92 19.76 -11.84
N ALA A 406 6.44 20.68 -11.03
CA ALA A 406 5.67 21.77 -10.43
C ALA A 406 5.09 22.72 -11.49
N GLU A 407 5.87 23.06 -12.52
CA GLU A 407 5.42 23.91 -13.63
C GLU A 407 4.29 23.23 -14.43
N ARG A 408 4.45 21.95 -14.79
CA ARG A 408 3.38 21.18 -15.48
C ARG A 408 2.11 21.06 -14.64
N ALA A 409 2.25 20.74 -13.36
CA ALA A 409 1.12 20.65 -12.45
C ALA A 409 0.42 22.02 -12.28
N SER A 410 1.18 23.12 -12.21
CA SER A 410 0.61 24.46 -12.14
C SER A 410 -0.20 24.84 -13.38
N ALA A 411 0.24 24.40 -14.57
CA ALA A 411 -0.49 24.59 -15.81
C ALA A 411 -1.83 23.85 -15.80
N GLN A 412 -1.86 22.63 -15.23
CA GLN A 412 -3.11 21.87 -15.11
C GLN A 412 -4.07 22.45 -14.10
N LEU A 413 -3.58 22.91 -12.95
CA LEU A 413 -4.41 23.54 -11.93
C LEU A 413 -5.04 24.84 -12.43
N ARG A 414 -4.30 25.63 -13.24
CA ARG A 414 -4.83 26.85 -13.87
C ARG A 414 -5.96 26.57 -14.86
N ALA A 415 -5.97 25.41 -15.51
CA ALA A 415 -7.00 25.05 -16.47
C ALA A 415 -8.37 24.78 -15.83
N GLY A 416 -8.41 24.43 -14.52
CA GLY A 416 -9.64 24.30 -13.73
C GLY A 416 -10.61 23.18 -14.17
N GLY A 417 -11.75 23.07 -13.47
CA GLY A 417 -12.86 22.17 -13.79
C GLY A 417 -13.67 21.73 -12.56
N GLU A 418 -15.00 21.61 -12.68
CA GLU A 418 -15.89 21.24 -11.56
C GLU A 418 -15.71 19.79 -11.07
N GLY A 419 -15.25 18.91 -11.97
CA GLY A 419 -14.86 17.53 -11.66
C GLY A 419 -13.39 17.35 -11.28
N MET A 420 -12.67 18.45 -11.02
CA MET A 420 -11.26 18.38 -10.63
C MET A 420 -11.14 17.83 -9.20
N GLY A 421 -10.41 16.72 -9.08
CA GLY A 421 -10.02 16.10 -7.82
C GLY A 421 -8.51 16.20 -7.62
N ALA A 422 -8.07 16.22 -6.37
CA ALA A 422 -6.66 16.25 -6.02
C ALA A 422 -6.38 15.37 -4.79
N LEU A 423 -5.26 14.66 -4.85
CA LEU A 423 -4.66 13.97 -3.72
C LEU A 423 -3.30 14.59 -3.45
N ILE A 424 -3.09 15.11 -2.25
CA ILE A 424 -1.87 15.85 -1.88
C ILE A 424 -1.25 15.17 -0.68
N GLY A 425 0.02 14.80 -0.78
CA GLY A 425 0.80 14.22 0.31
C GLY A 425 1.93 15.16 0.74
N PHE A 426 2.09 15.37 2.05
CA PHE A 426 3.18 16.17 2.61
C PHE A 426 3.47 15.80 4.07
N GLU A 427 4.52 16.40 4.65
CA GLU A 427 4.83 16.28 6.08
C GLU A 427 3.93 17.21 6.90
N SER A 428 3.44 16.73 8.04
CA SER A 428 2.57 17.52 8.92
C SER A 428 3.30 18.76 9.43
N PRO A 429 2.74 19.97 9.26
CA PRO A 429 3.30 21.18 9.87
C PRO A 429 3.11 21.19 11.40
N LEU A 430 2.28 20.30 11.95
CA LEU A 430 1.97 20.24 13.38
C LEU A 430 2.99 19.40 14.16
N ALA A 431 3.58 18.38 13.53
CA ALA A 431 4.58 17.52 14.13
C ALA A 431 5.50 16.91 13.06
N ALA A 432 6.81 17.02 13.26
CA ALA A 432 7.80 16.43 12.37
C ALA A 432 7.68 14.90 12.33
N GLY A 433 7.91 14.31 11.16
CA GLY A 433 7.84 12.86 10.93
C GLY A 433 6.42 12.30 10.85
N ARG A 434 5.37 13.14 10.94
CA ARG A 434 3.97 12.74 10.69
C ARG A 434 3.55 13.09 9.28
N SER A 435 2.70 12.25 8.70
CA SER A 435 2.24 12.41 7.33
C SER A 435 0.84 13.00 7.26
N VAL A 436 0.62 13.86 6.27
CA VAL A 436 -0.70 14.37 5.92
C VAL A 436 -1.02 13.98 4.49
N VAL A 437 -2.19 13.39 4.30
CA VAL A 437 -2.79 13.16 2.98
C VAL A 437 -4.11 13.90 2.90
N VAL A 438 -4.26 14.68 1.85
CA VAL A 438 -5.44 15.48 1.59
C VAL A 438 -6.13 14.89 0.37
N LEU A 439 -7.36 14.40 0.55
CA LEU A 439 -8.29 14.09 -0.52
C LEU A 439 -9.25 15.27 -0.68
N THR A 440 -9.06 16.05 -1.74
CA THR A 440 -9.82 17.28 -1.96
C THR A 440 -10.27 17.42 -3.41
N GLY A 441 -11.09 18.42 -3.68
CA GLY A 441 -11.60 18.74 -5.00
C GLY A 441 -12.22 20.14 -5.02
N ALA A 442 -12.47 20.65 -6.22
CA ALA A 442 -13.17 21.93 -6.38
C ALA A 442 -14.62 21.87 -5.86
N SER A 443 -15.20 20.66 -5.81
CA SER A 443 -16.56 20.38 -5.35
C SER A 443 -16.61 19.02 -4.61
N PRO A 444 -17.68 18.74 -3.83
CA PRO A 444 -17.94 17.41 -3.28
C PRO A 444 -17.95 16.28 -4.33
N ALA A 445 -18.37 16.59 -5.56
CA ALA A 445 -18.33 15.65 -6.67
C ALA A 445 -16.89 15.31 -7.10
N GLY A 446 -15.99 16.30 -7.12
CA GLY A 446 -14.56 16.08 -7.41
C GLY A 446 -13.86 15.21 -6.35
N VAL A 447 -14.23 15.36 -5.08
CA VAL A 447 -13.75 14.51 -3.98
C VAL A 447 -14.16 13.05 -4.20
N ALA A 448 -15.43 12.81 -4.49
CA ALA A 448 -15.94 11.46 -4.77
C ALA A 448 -15.33 10.86 -6.04
N ALA A 449 -15.21 11.63 -7.11
CA ALA A 449 -14.58 11.19 -8.36
C ALA A 449 -13.11 10.79 -8.15
N MET A 450 -12.36 11.53 -7.31
CA MET A 450 -10.99 11.17 -6.96
C MET A 450 -10.94 9.88 -6.13
N ALA A 451 -11.84 9.71 -5.16
CA ALA A 451 -11.95 8.48 -4.39
C ALA A 451 -12.27 7.27 -5.27
N GLU A 452 -13.16 7.43 -6.25
CA GLU A 452 -13.50 6.42 -7.24
C GLU A 452 -12.34 6.09 -8.19
N ALA A 453 -11.65 7.11 -8.71
CA ALA A 453 -10.51 6.92 -9.59
C ALA A 453 -9.37 6.14 -8.91
N MET A 454 -9.20 6.28 -7.59
CA MET A 454 -8.24 5.48 -6.82
C MET A 454 -8.66 4.02 -6.66
N ARG A 455 -9.94 3.67 -6.80
CA ARG A 455 -10.42 2.28 -6.69
C ARG A 455 -10.14 1.45 -7.94
N ASP A 456 -9.99 2.09 -9.10
CA ASP A 456 -9.72 1.41 -10.37
C ASP A 456 -8.26 0.87 -10.42
N PRO A 457 -8.07 -0.46 -10.46
CA PRO A 457 -6.73 -1.08 -10.56
C PRO A 457 -5.94 -0.61 -11.78
N ALA A 458 -6.60 -0.29 -12.90
CA ALA A 458 -5.93 0.17 -14.11
C ALA A 458 -5.39 1.60 -13.97
N ARG A 459 -5.96 2.41 -13.07
CA ARG A 459 -5.55 3.80 -12.85
C ARG A 459 -4.65 3.99 -11.64
N LEU A 460 -4.69 3.07 -10.68
CA LEU A 460 -3.85 3.05 -9.49
C LEU A 460 -2.35 3.31 -9.76
N PRO A 461 -1.70 2.72 -10.79
CA PRO A 461 -0.31 2.98 -11.11
C PRO A 461 0.00 4.44 -11.48
N LYS A 462 -1.01 5.27 -11.81
CA LYS A 462 -0.85 6.70 -12.10
C LYS A 462 -0.82 7.59 -10.85
N VAL A 463 -1.20 7.06 -9.70
CA VAL A 463 -1.14 7.78 -8.42
C VAL A 463 0.30 7.71 -7.90
N GLN A 464 1.06 8.78 -8.13
CA GLN A 464 2.49 8.83 -7.85
C GLN A 464 2.94 10.19 -7.29
N GLY A 465 4.10 10.21 -6.65
CA GLY A 465 4.74 11.45 -6.18
C GLY A 465 4.07 12.04 -4.95
N GLY A 466 4.04 13.37 -4.86
CA GLY A 466 3.45 14.14 -3.75
C GLY A 466 2.13 14.83 -4.09
N LEU A 467 1.74 14.86 -5.36
CA LEU A 467 0.45 15.39 -5.83
C LEU A 467 -0.07 14.50 -6.95
N THR A 468 -1.34 14.13 -6.90
CA THR A 468 -2.04 13.50 -8.02
C THR A 468 -3.29 14.30 -8.32
N LEU A 469 -3.48 14.67 -9.58
CA LEU A 469 -4.64 15.40 -10.06
C LEU A 469 -5.53 14.48 -10.88
N LEU A 470 -6.84 14.61 -10.69
CA LEU A 470 -7.87 13.99 -11.53
C LEU A 470 -8.50 15.09 -12.38
N ARG A 471 -8.46 14.90 -13.70
CA ARG A 471 -9.13 15.77 -14.67
C ARG A 471 -9.64 14.96 -15.85
N ASP A 472 -10.89 15.19 -16.26
CA ASP A 472 -11.51 14.53 -17.41
C ASP A 472 -11.35 12.99 -17.36
N GLY A 473 -11.44 12.42 -16.16
CA GLY A 473 -11.25 10.98 -15.90
C GLY A 473 -9.80 10.48 -15.91
N ARG A 474 -8.82 11.35 -16.20
CA ARG A 474 -7.39 11.00 -16.27
C ARG A 474 -6.68 11.39 -14.97
N LEU A 475 -5.90 10.45 -14.44
CA LEU A 475 -5.04 10.65 -13.28
C LEU A 475 -3.61 10.97 -13.73
N GLU A 476 -3.05 12.03 -13.16
CA GLU A 476 -1.67 12.42 -13.38
C GLU A 476 -0.95 12.74 -12.06
N GLY A 477 0.13 11.99 -11.81
CA GLY A 477 0.99 12.13 -10.64
C GLY A 477 2.17 13.07 -10.87
N TYR A 478 2.53 13.81 -9.83
CA TYR A 478 3.56 14.84 -9.83
C TYR A 478 4.43 14.74 -8.56
N ALA A 479 5.75 14.69 -8.75
CA ALA A 479 6.71 14.75 -7.66
C ALA A 479 6.92 16.20 -7.19
N ILE A 480 6.08 16.65 -6.25
CA ILE A 480 6.17 18.00 -5.66
C ILE A 480 6.48 17.96 -4.15
N GLY A 481 6.87 19.11 -3.60
CA GLY A 481 7.17 19.30 -2.17
C GLY A 481 8.57 18.92 -1.76
N ARG A 482 8.82 18.84 -0.44
CA ARG A 482 10.06 18.34 0.13
C ARG A 482 9.86 16.88 0.52
N THR A 483 10.86 16.04 0.27
CA THR A 483 10.85 14.66 0.76
C THR A 483 11.38 14.61 2.19
N TYR A 484 10.76 13.77 3.02
CA TYR A 484 11.15 13.43 4.38
C TYR A 484 11.20 11.91 4.50
N THR A 485 11.86 11.41 5.54
CA THR A 485 12.09 9.98 5.72
C THR A 485 11.44 9.50 7.00
N ILE A 486 10.84 8.32 6.94
CA ILE A 486 10.32 7.61 8.12
C ILE A 486 10.93 6.21 8.20
N GLY A 487 10.89 5.62 9.39
CA GLY A 487 11.54 4.35 9.68
C GLY A 487 12.99 4.51 10.11
N SER A 488 13.75 3.43 10.05
CA SER A 488 15.12 3.37 10.54
C SER A 488 16.05 2.77 9.49
N LEU A 489 17.10 3.50 9.15
CA LEU A 489 18.15 3.03 8.25
C LEU A 489 19.48 2.97 9.01
N PRO A 490 20.22 1.84 8.95
CA PRO A 490 21.54 1.76 9.53
C PRO A 490 22.49 2.85 9.01
N PHE A 491 23.38 3.37 9.87
CA PHE A 491 24.22 4.52 9.53
C PHE A 491 25.07 4.32 8.26
N TRP A 492 25.52 3.09 7.99
CA TRP A 492 26.33 2.74 6.81
C TRP A 492 25.55 2.76 5.49
N LEU A 493 24.21 2.76 5.54
CA LEU A 493 23.33 2.82 4.38
C LEU A 493 22.94 4.25 3.99
N TRP A 494 23.12 5.23 4.88
CA TRP A 494 22.83 6.64 4.57
C TRP A 494 23.60 7.20 3.38
N PRO A 495 24.89 6.90 3.18
CA PRO A 495 25.60 7.34 1.98
C PRO A 495 24.97 6.80 0.69
N GLN A 496 24.49 5.55 0.70
CA GLN A 496 23.79 4.96 -0.45
C GLN A 496 22.48 5.70 -0.73
N TYR A 497 21.69 5.98 0.31
CA TYR A 497 20.44 6.71 0.14
C TYR A 497 20.64 8.14 -0.38
N LEU A 498 21.56 8.90 0.23
CA LEU A 498 21.79 10.32 -0.11
C LEU A 498 22.44 10.53 -1.47
N LEU A 499 23.22 9.56 -1.96
CA LEU A 499 23.96 9.67 -3.22
C LEU A 499 23.41 8.77 -4.33
N GLY A 500 22.52 7.83 -4.01
CA GLY A 500 22.01 6.81 -4.94
C GLY A 500 21.34 7.41 -6.18
N ASP A 501 20.52 8.44 -5.97
CA ASP A 501 19.80 9.14 -7.05
C ASP A 501 20.52 10.43 -7.50
N SER A 502 21.77 10.64 -7.08
CA SER A 502 22.51 11.87 -7.36
C SER A 502 23.80 11.63 -8.15
N PRO A 503 23.74 11.63 -9.50
CA PRO A 503 24.92 11.58 -10.34
C PRO A 503 25.89 12.73 -10.02
N VAL A 504 25.37 13.94 -9.79
CA VAL A 504 26.18 15.14 -9.52
C VAL A 504 26.85 15.04 -8.14
N GLY A 505 26.13 14.58 -7.13
CA GLY A 505 26.69 14.38 -5.79
C GLY A 505 27.82 13.35 -5.80
N LEU A 506 27.66 12.28 -6.58
CA LEU A 506 28.66 11.23 -6.74
C LEU A 506 29.90 11.73 -7.50
N LEU A 507 29.73 12.53 -8.55
CA LEU A 507 30.82 13.19 -9.25
C LEU A 507 31.56 14.20 -8.37
N ALA A 508 30.83 14.99 -7.57
CA ALA A 508 31.43 15.92 -6.62
C ALA A 508 32.25 15.19 -5.55
N LEU A 509 31.73 14.08 -5.01
CA LEU A 509 32.46 13.23 -4.08
C LEU A 509 33.73 12.63 -4.72
N LEU A 510 33.63 12.15 -5.97
CA LEU A 510 34.76 11.62 -6.73
C LEU A 510 35.83 12.69 -6.96
N ALA A 511 35.45 13.94 -7.24
CA ALA A 511 36.37 15.07 -7.40
C ALA A 511 36.99 15.52 -6.07
N LEU A 512 36.25 15.43 -4.96
CA LEU A 512 36.74 15.75 -3.61
C LEU A 512 37.66 14.67 -3.04
N ALA A 513 37.43 13.40 -3.35
CA ALA A 513 38.23 12.28 -2.85
C ALA A 513 39.76 12.45 -3.05
N PRO A 514 40.29 12.81 -4.24
CA PRO A 514 41.72 13.03 -4.42
C PRO A 514 42.24 14.27 -3.69
N LEU A 515 41.41 15.30 -3.47
CA LEU A 515 41.80 16.45 -2.64
C LEU A 515 41.91 16.05 -1.16
N LEU A 516 40.94 15.29 -0.66
CA LEU A 516 40.87 14.85 0.72
C LEU A 516 41.93 13.80 1.07
N ILE A 517 42.28 12.91 0.12
CA ILE A 517 43.28 11.86 0.34
C ILE A 517 44.67 12.35 -0.09
N GLY A 518 44.75 12.99 -1.25
CA GLY A 518 46.00 13.40 -1.88
C GLY A 518 46.67 14.58 -1.19
N ALA A 519 45.92 15.60 -0.75
CA ALA A 519 46.54 16.77 -0.11
C ALA A 519 47.20 16.42 1.25
N PRO A 520 46.56 15.65 2.16
CA PRO A 520 47.22 15.20 3.38
C PRO A 520 48.39 14.25 3.11
N ALA A 521 48.25 13.32 2.15
CA ALA A 521 49.32 12.41 1.78
C ALA A 521 50.53 13.16 1.23
N TYR A 522 50.31 14.10 0.31
CA TYR A 522 51.36 14.99 -0.22
C TYR A 522 52.04 15.77 0.90
N TRP A 523 51.27 16.34 1.83
CA TRP A 523 51.82 17.14 2.90
C TRP A 523 52.59 16.30 3.95
N ALA A 524 52.10 15.10 4.26
CA ALA A 524 52.78 14.12 5.11
C ALA A 524 54.10 13.66 4.47
N LEU A 525 54.10 13.33 3.18
CA LEU A 525 55.29 12.94 2.43
C LEU A 525 56.29 14.10 2.32
N ARG A 526 55.83 15.32 2.05
CA ARG A 526 56.67 16.53 2.01
C ARG A 526 57.33 16.81 3.36
N ARG A 527 56.58 16.70 4.45
CA ARG A 527 57.12 16.81 5.82
C ARG A 527 58.19 15.76 6.10
N ARG A 528 57.96 14.51 5.68
CA ARG A 528 58.93 13.41 5.84
C ARG A 528 60.20 13.63 5.01
N ALA A 529 60.07 14.10 3.77
CA ALA A 529 61.21 14.45 2.92
C ALA A 529 62.04 15.60 3.50
N ALA A 530 61.39 16.65 4.01
CA ALA A 530 62.06 17.78 4.64
C ALA A 530 62.83 17.37 5.92
N ARG A 531 62.30 16.44 6.72
CA ARG A 531 63.01 15.88 7.88
C ARG A 531 64.31 15.15 7.48
N ARG A 532 64.23 14.27 6.47
CA ARG A 532 65.40 13.53 5.96
C ARG A 532 66.49 14.42 5.37
N LEU A 533 66.11 15.52 4.72
CA LEU A 533 67.07 16.48 4.18
C LEU A 533 67.83 17.20 5.31
N ARG A 534 67.14 17.60 6.39
CA ARG A 534 67.77 18.22 7.56
C ARG A 534 68.75 17.28 8.27
N GLU A 535 68.41 16.00 8.38
CA GLU A 535 69.29 14.96 8.94
C GLU A 535 70.54 14.69 8.08
N ARG A 536 70.56 15.09 6.80
CA ARG A 536 71.73 14.94 5.90
C ARG A 536 72.61 16.18 5.79
N THR A 537 72.10 17.35 6.18
CA THR A 537 72.80 18.64 6.14
C THR A 537 73.31 19.09 7.51
N ALA A 538 72.92 18.38 8.59
CA ALA A 538 73.56 18.45 9.90
C ALA A 538 74.58 17.32 9.99
#